data_AF-A5G924-F1
#
_entry.id   AF-A5G924-F1
#
_cell.length_a   1.000
_cell.length_b   1.000
_cell.length_c   1.000
_cell.angle_alpha   90.00
_cell.angle_beta   90.00
_cell.angle_gamma   90.00
#
_symmetry.space_group_name_H-M   'P 1'
#
loop_
_entity.id
_entity.type
_entity.pdbx_description
1 polymer ?
#
loop_
_entity_poly.entity_id
_entity_poly.type
_entity_poly.pdbx_seq_one_letter_code
_entity_poly.pdbx_strand_id
1 'polypeptide(L)'
;MKVTKRDWLFATVVAIVLGILLLNTGKEKARRVPADDRHRPFLQRLARGADREEVERECATCHNARSIALPGNHPPKEQCLLCHVRKG
;
A
#
# COMPACT_ATOMS: atom_id res chain seq x y z
N MET A 1 27.34 18.66 22.16
CA MET A 1 27.64 17.33 21.57
C MET A 1 28.52 17.55 20.35
N LYS A 2 29.68 16.87 20.25
CA LYS A 2 30.60 17.02 19.11
C LYS A 2 30.23 15.99 18.04
N VAL A 3 29.79 16.46 16.88
CA VAL A 3 29.53 15.59 15.72
C VAL A 3 30.88 15.06 15.24
N THR A 4 31.02 13.74 15.23
CA THR A 4 32.24 13.04 14.83
C THR A 4 32.18 12.65 13.35
N LYS A 5 33.32 12.26 12.76
CA LYS A 5 33.36 11.73 11.38
C LYS A 5 32.43 10.53 11.17
N ARG A 6 32.20 9.72 12.20
CA ARG A 6 31.30 8.55 12.14
C ARG A 6 29.84 8.98 12.02
N ASP A 7 29.47 10.09 12.65
CA ASP A 7 28.11 10.65 12.56
C ASP A 7 27.83 11.21 11.16
N TRP A 8 28.83 11.84 10.53
CA TRP A 8 28.73 12.29 9.13
C TRP A 8 28.61 11.13 8.15
N LEU A 9 29.38 10.05 8.37
CA LEU A 9 29.26 8.83 7.57
C LEU A 9 27.85 8.23 7.69
N PHE A 10 27.32 8.14 8.91
CA PHE A 10 25.97 7.63 9.16
C PHE A 10 24.90 8.52 8.49
N ALA A 11 24.99 9.84 8.65
CA ALA A 11 24.06 10.78 8.03
C ALA A 11 24.06 10.68 6.50
N THR A 12 25.25 10.46 5.91
CA THR A 12 25.40 10.30 4.45
C THR A 12 24.71 9.03 3.97
N VAL A 13 24.89 7.90 4.67
CA VAL A 13 24.21 6.63 4.34
C VAL A 13 22.69 6.79 4.44
N VAL A 14 22.20 7.42 5.52
CA VAL A 14 20.76 7.69 5.68
C VAL A 14 20.22 8.54 4.54
N ALA A 15 20.92 9.62 4.16
CA ALA A 15 20.52 10.49 3.06
C ALA A 15 20.46 9.74 1.71
N ILE A 16 21.41 8.85 1.45
CA ILE A 16 21.43 8.02 0.23
C ILE A 16 20.22 7.08 0.20
N VAL A 17 19.96 6.36 1.30
CA VAL A 17 18.80 5.44 1.40
C VAL A 17 17.50 6.20 1.21
N LEU A 18 17.34 7.36 1.86
CA LEU A 18 16.17 8.21 1.70
C LEU A 18 16.00 8.66 0.24
N GLY A 19 17.10 9.09 -0.40
CA GLY A 19 17.12 9.52 -1.78
C GLY A 19 16.64 8.41 -2.73
N ILE A 20 17.13 7.18 -2.55
CA ILE A 20 16.69 6.02 -3.37
C ILE A 20 15.20 5.75 -3.19
N LEU A 21 14.69 5.76 -1.95
CA LEU A 21 13.27 5.52 -1.67
C LEU A 21 12.36 6.58 -2.33
N LEU A 22 12.73 7.85 -2.21
CA LEU A 22 11.97 8.96 -2.80
C LEU A 22 11.97 8.90 -4.33
N LEU A 23 13.10 8.56 -4.96
CA LEU A 23 13.22 8.41 -6.41
C LEU A 23 12.42 7.22 -6.98
N ASN A 24 12.14 6.21 -6.15
CA ASN A 24 11.39 5.03 -6.59
C ASN A 24 9.89 5.08 -6.24
N THR A 25 9.47 6.08 -5.46
CA THR A 25 8.07 6.24 -5.07
C THR A 25 7.22 6.64 -6.28
N GLY A 26 6.22 5.82 -6.64
CA GLY A 26 5.17 6.19 -7.59
C GLY A 26 5.35 5.76 -9.05
N LYS A 27 6.37 4.95 -9.38
CA LYS A 27 6.58 4.44 -10.76
C LYS A 27 5.49 3.49 -11.24
N GLU A 28 4.81 2.78 -10.33
CA GLU A 28 3.63 1.97 -10.67
C GLU A 28 2.44 2.37 -9.79
N LYS A 29 1.42 2.96 -10.40
CA LYS A 29 0.17 3.28 -9.71
C LYS A 29 -0.74 2.06 -9.79
N ALA A 30 -0.98 1.44 -8.64
CA ALA A 30 -1.96 0.38 -8.55
C ALA A 30 -3.35 0.89 -8.98
N ARG A 31 -4.14 -0.02 -9.58
CA ARG A 31 -5.52 0.30 -10.01
C ARG A 31 -6.39 0.62 -8.81
N ARG A 32 -7.31 1.57 -8.92
CA ARG A 32 -8.23 1.89 -7.82
C ARG A 32 -9.32 0.82 -7.68
N VAL A 33 -9.84 0.62 -6.47
CA VAL A 33 -11.03 -0.23 -6.24
C VAL A 33 -12.21 0.30 -7.07
N PRO A 34 -12.86 -0.54 -7.89
CA PRO A 34 -13.99 -0.14 -8.74
C PRO A 34 -15.15 0.47 -7.94
N ALA A 35 -15.89 1.40 -8.55
CA ALA A 35 -17.08 2.00 -7.96
C ALA A 35 -18.32 1.29 -8.46
N ASP A 36 -18.36 -0.04 -8.38
CA ASP A 36 -19.51 -0.86 -8.77
C ASP A 36 -20.29 -1.35 -7.53
N ASP A 37 -21.43 -2.01 -7.76
CA ASP A 37 -22.31 -2.46 -6.68
C ASP A 37 -21.69 -3.57 -5.81
N ARG A 38 -20.72 -4.33 -6.34
CA ARG A 38 -20.01 -5.36 -5.58
C ARG A 38 -19.00 -4.75 -4.62
N HIS A 39 -18.38 -3.64 -5.00
CA HIS A 39 -17.36 -2.97 -4.20
C HIS A 39 -17.93 -1.85 -3.30
N ARG A 40 -19.12 -1.33 -3.61
CA ARG A 40 -19.73 -0.19 -2.91
C ARG A 40 -19.90 -0.38 -1.41
N PRO A 41 -20.34 -1.55 -0.89
CA PRO A 41 -20.49 -1.75 0.55
C PRO A 41 -19.18 -1.53 1.32
N PHE A 42 -18.05 -2.03 0.80
CA PHE A 42 -16.73 -1.86 1.41
C PHE A 42 -16.30 -0.38 1.39
N LEU A 43 -16.51 0.30 0.27
CA LEU A 43 -16.18 1.72 0.13
C LEU A 43 -16.99 2.61 1.06
N GLN A 44 -18.28 2.32 1.22
CA GLN A 44 -19.14 3.05 2.16
C GLN A 44 -18.75 2.77 3.62
N ARG A 45 -18.26 1.57 3.95
CA ARG A 45 -17.72 1.27 5.29
C ARG A 45 -16.45 2.07 5.54
N LEU A 46 -15.51 2.09 4.59
CA LEU A 46 -14.28 2.89 4.69
C LEU A 46 -14.61 4.39 4.83
N ALA A 47 -15.57 4.90 4.05
CA ALA A 47 -15.99 6.30 4.13
C ALA A 47 -16.65 6.66 5.48
N ARG A 48 -17.22 5.68 6.18
CA ARG A 48 -17.79 5.83 7.52
C ARG A 48 -16.77 5.63 8.65
N GLY A 49 -15.49 5.44 8.32
CA GLY A 49 -14.42 5.28 9.30
C GLY A 49 -14.25 3.86 9.82
N ALA A 50 -14.73 2.85 9.09
CA ALA A 50 -14.41 1.45 9.41
C ALA A 50 -12.89 1.21 9.35
N ASP A 51 -12.42 0.26 10.15
CA ASP A 51 -11.01 -0.13 10.14
C ASP A 51 -10.62 -0.69 8.76
N ARG A 52 -9.47 -0.23 8.26
CA ARG A 52 -9.01 -0.59 6.92
C ARG A 52 -8.68 -2.08 6.84
N GLU A 53 -8.00 -2.61 7.85
CA GLU A 53 -7.53 -3.98 7.86
C GLU A 53 -8.72 -4.96 7.93
N GLU A 54 -9.74 -4.62 8.72
CA GLU A 54 -11.01 -5.36 8.76
C GLU A 54 -11.64 -5.48 7.36
N VAL A 55 -11.75 -4.36 6.63
CA VAL A 55 -12.31 -4.34 5.27
C VAL A 55 -11.40 -5.08 4.26
N GLU A 56 -10.08 -5.00 4.42
CA GLU A 56 -9.10 -5.68 3.55
C GLU A 56 -9.23 -7.21 3.61
N ARG A 57 -9.51 -7.78 4.80
CA ARG A 57 -9.70 -9.23 4.96
C ARG A 57 -10.86 -9.77 4.11
N GLU A 58 -11.91 -8.98 3.95
CA GLU A 58 -13.07 -9.36 3.15
C GLU A 58 -12.76 -9.38 1.63
N CYS A 59 -11.73 -8.65 1.19
CA CYS A 59 -11.31 -8.64 -0.21
C CYS A 59 -10.83 -10.03 -0.67
N ALA A 60 -10.15 -10.77 0.22
CA ALA A 60 -9.61 -12.10 -0.06
C ALA A 60 -10.70 -13.17 -0.28
N THR A 61 -11.96 -12.88 0.10
CA THR A 61 -13.09 -13.80 -0.16
C THR A 61 -13.34 -14.01 -1.65
N CYS A 62 -13.12 -12.98 -2.47
CA CYS A 62 -13.20 -13.05 -3.92
C CYS A 62 -11.83 -12.98 -4.60
N HIS A 63 -10.90 -12.17 -4.09
CA HIS A 63 -9.55 -12.01 -4.65
C HIS A 63 -8.56 -13.01 -4.07
N ASN A 64 -8.63 -14.24 -4.58
CA ASN A 64 -7.79 -15.35 -4.14
C ASN A 64 -7.43 -16.25 -5.32
N ALA A 65 -6.65 -17.31 -5.06
CA ALA A 65 -6.17 -18.21 -6.10
C ALA A 65 -7.29 -19.04 -6.78
N ARG A 66 -8.48 -19.14 -6.19
CA ARG A 66 -9.58 -20.00 -6.66
C ARG A 66 -10.63 -19.25 -7.46
N SER A 67 -10.93 -18.00 -7.11
CA SER A 67 -11.98 -17.19 -7.76
C SER A 67 -11.40 -16.10 -8.65
N ILE A 68 -10.75 -15.09 -8.08
CA ILE A 68 -10.16 -13.98 -8.83
C ILE A 68 -8.67 -13.91 -8.49
N ALA A 69 -7.87 -14.57 -9.31
CA ALA A 69 -6.43 -14.66 -9.11
C ALA A 69 -5.76 -13.28 -9.24
N LEU A 70 -4.82 -13.01 -8.33
CA LEU A 70 -3.94 -11.86 -8.43
C LEU A 70 -2.81 -12.16 -9.43
N PRO A 71 -2.21 -11.13 -10.07
CA PRO A 71 -1.03 -11.30 -10.91
C PRO A 71 0.12 -12.01 -10.17
N GLY A 72 0.96 -12.73 -10.91
CA GLY A 72 2.08 -13.48 -10.31
C GLY A 72 3.11 -12.60 -9.56
N ASN A 73 3.28 -11.35 -10.01
CA ASN A 73 4.17 -10.37 -9.37
C ASN A 73 3.45 -9.49 -8.32
N HIS A 74 2.24 -9.86 -7.90
CA HIS A 74 1.50 -9.08 -6.91
C HIS A 74 2.16 -9.22 -5.53
N PRO A 75 2.36 -8.12 -4.78
CA PRO A 75 2.88 -8.16 -3.42
C PRO A 75 1.96 -8.95 -2.46
N PRO A 76 2.41 -9.25 -1.23
CA PRO A 76 1.64 -10.04 -0.28
C PRO A 76 0.20 -9.57 -0.11
N LYS A 77 -0.68 -10.55 0.11
CA LYS A 77 -2.10 -10.35 0.40
C LYS A 77 -2.25 -9.74 1.79
N GLU A 78 -3.43 -9.22 2.13
CA GLU A 78 -3.76 -8.54 3.41
C GLU A 78 -3.46 -7.02 3.50
N GLN A 79 -2.92 -6.38 2.46
CA GLN A 79 -2.71 -4.92 2.44
C GLN A 79 -3.23 -4.27 1.15
N CYS A 80 -4.40 -4.70 0.69
CA CYS A 80 -4.98 -4.31 -0.59
C CYS A 80 -5.14 -2.80 -0.74
N LEU A 81 -5.71 -2.14 0.27
CA LEU A 81 -6.05 -0.73 0.27
C LEU A 81 -4.85 0.18 0.56
N LEU A 82 -3.64 -0.33 0.84
CA LEU A 82 -2.43 0.52 0.82
C LEU A 82 -2.12 1.01 -0.60
N CYS A 83 -2.26 0.12 -1.58
CA CYS A 83 -1.95 0.38 -2.97
C CYS A 83 -3.22 0.71 -3.76
N HIS A 84 -4.33 0.00 -3.50
CA HIS A 84 -5.60 0.14 -4.21
C HIS A 84 -6.52 1.22 -3.60
N VAL A 85 -5.97 2.27 -2.99
CA VAL A 85 -6.74 3.36 -2.35
C VAL A 85 -7.69 4.01 -3.36
N ARG A 86 -8.99 4.05 -3.03
CA ARG A 86 -9.88 5.05 -3.61
C ARG A 86 -9.62 6.37 -2.90
N LYS A 87 -8.77 7.23 -3.46
CA LYS A 87 -8.79 8.65 -3.04
C LYS A 87 -10.14 9.20 -3.48
N GLY A 88 -10.94 9.63 -2.50
CA GLY A 88 -12.18 10.38 -2.71
C GLY A 88 -11.93 11.58 -3.62
#